data_AF-A0A7J8WAJ3-F1
#
_entry.id   AF-A0A7J8WAJ3-F1
#
_cell.length_a   1.000
_cell.length_b   1.000
_cell.length_c   1.000
_cell.angle_alpha   90.00
_cell.angle_beta   90.00
_cell.angle_gamma   90.00
#
_symmetry.space_group_name_H-M   'P 1'
#
loop_
_entity.id
_entity.type
_entity.pdbx_description
1 polymer ?
#
loop_
_entity_poly.entity_id
_entity_poly.type
_entity_poly.pdbx_seq_one_letter_code
_entity_poly.pdbx_strand_id
1 'polypeptide(L)'
;MESHLEKQNGDVLQKSFKEMISTLPKKSCWGLPEDQYQYQSFWFSPSFLQGALSAQQQFQAQPTDIILCSFPRTGTAWLKSLTFATITRTSYNHSTTPLLSKMPHDVVPYMEFDHA
;
A
#
# COMPACT_ATOMS: atom_id res chain seq x y z
N MET A 1 27.13 -7.24 2.67
CA MET A 1 27.17 -7.55 1.21
C MET A 1 25.75 -7.68 0.67
N GLU A 2 24.83 -8.33 1.40
CA GLU A 2 23.41 -8.46 1.07
C GLU A 2 22.67 -7.11 0.95
N SER A 3 22.90 -6.17 1.87
CA SER A 3 22.24 -4.85 1.87
C SER A 3 22.55 -3.96 0.66
N HIS A 4 23.65 -4.21 -0.06
CA HIS A 4 23.96 -3.50 -1.30
C HIS A 4 23.29 -4.15 -2.52
N LEU A 5 23.16 -5.49 -2.49
CA LEU A 5 22.49 -6.25 -3.54
C LEU A 5 20.97 -6.01 -3.51
N GLU A 6 20.36 -5.96 -2.32
CA GLU A 6 18.94 -5.63 -2.16
C GLU A 6 18.61 -4.22 -2.66
N LYS A 7 19.49 -3.25 -2.35
CA LYS A 7 19.34 -1.87 -2.83
C LYS A 7 19.45 -1.77 -4.36
N GLN A 8 20.46 -2.41 -4.95
CA GLN A 8 20.64 -2.43 -6.41
C GLN A 8 19.46 -3.10 -7.11
N ASN A 9 18.92 -4.18 -6.53
CA ASN A 9 17.77 -4.87 -7.10
C ASN A 9 16.49 -4.02 -7.03
N GLY A 10 16.31 -3.27 -5.93
CA GLY A 10 15.23 -2.29 -5.78
C GLY A 10 15.31 -1.15 -6.80
N ASP A 11 16.49 -0.60 -7.03
CA ASP A 11 16.71 0.48 -8.01
C ASP A 11 16.41 0.01 -9.45
N VAL A 12 16.81 -1.21 -9.80
CA VAL A 12 16.51 -1.83 -11.11
C VAL A 12 15.01 -2.06 -11.27
N LEU A 13 14.35 -2.56 -10.23
CA LEU A 13 12.91 -2.79 -10.22
C LEU A 13 12.13 -1.48 -10.42
N GLN A 14 12.49 -0.44 -9.67
CA GLN A 14 11.86 0.88 -9.79
C GLN A 14 12.03 1.46 -11.20
N LYS A 15 13.21 1.31 -11.81
CA LYS A 15 13.44 1.73 -13.19
C LYS A 15 12.56 0.98 -14.17
N SER A 16 12.43 -0.34 -14.00
CA SER A 16 11.56 -1.18 -14.85
C SER A 16 10.09 -0.78 -14.76
N PHE A 17 9.60 -0.43 -13.57
CA PHE A 17 8.23 0.07 -13.39
C PHE A 17 8.03 1.42 -14.06
N LYS A 18 9.00 2.33 -13.95
CA LYS A 18 8.92 3.62 -14.63
C LYS A 18 8.84 3.46 -16.16
N GLU A 19 9.64 2.55 -16.72
CA GLU A 19 9.60 2.21 -18.14
C GLU A 19 8.24 1.61 -18.53
N MET A 20 7.73 0.64 -17.77
CA MET A 20 6.40 0.04 -17.99
C MET A 20 5.30 1.10 -17.96
N ILE A 21 5.24 1.91 -16.89
CA ILE A 21 4.21 2.95 -16.71
C ILE A 21 4.24 3.96 -17.87
N SER A 22 5.41 4.29 -18.41
CA SER A 22 5.53 5.22 -19.53
C SER A 22 4.86 4.73 -20.82
N THR A 23 4.65 3.43 -20.98
CA THR A 23 3.98 2.83 -22.15
C THR A 23 2.47 2.71 -22.00
N LEU A 24 1.93 2.93 -20.79
CA LEU A 24 0.51 2.76 -20.52
C LEU A 24 -0.32 3.93 -21.05
N PRO A 25 -1.59 3.70 -21.42
CA PRO A 25 -2.52 4.77 -21.71
C PRO A 25 -2.63 5.71 -20.51
N LYS A 26 -2.47 7.02 -20.76
CA LYS A 26 -2.58 8.04 -19.72
C LYS A 26 -3.67 9.06 -20.04
N LYS A 27 -4.30 9.58 -18.99
CA LYS A 27 -5.36 10.56 -19.09
C LYS A 27 -5.15 11.65 -18.03
N SER A 28 -5.15 12.90 -18.48
CA SER A 28 -5.26 14.03 -17.57
C SER A 28 -6.68 14.06 -17.00
N CYS A 29 -6.80 14.01 -15.68
CA CYS A 29 -8.08 14.09 -14.99
C CYS A 29 -8.20 15.46 -14.33
N TRP A 30 -9.28 16.18 -14.64
CA TRP A 30 -9.50 17.51 -14.08
C TRP A 30 -9.55 17.46 -12.54
N GLY A 31 -8.81 18.37 -11.90
CA GLY A 31 -8.72 18.44 -10.43
C GLY A 31 -7.68 17.52 -9.79
N LEU A 32 -6.97 16.69 -10.56
CA LEU A 32 -5.83 15.91 -10.06
C LEU A 32 -4.50 16.52 -10.54
N PRO A 33 -3.47 16.53 -9.68
CA PRO A 33 -2.17 17.12 -10.01
C PRO A 33 -1.36 16.30 -11.03
N GLU A 34 -1.66 15.01 -11.15
CA GLU A 34 -0.90 14.07 -11.98
C GLU A 34 -1.81 13.31 -12.96
N ASP A 35 -1.25 12.97 -14.13
CA ASP A 35 -1.88 12.10 -15.11
C ASP A 35 -2.24 10.74 -14.47
N GLN A 36 -3.41 10.23 -14.79
CA GLN A 36 -3.84 8.89 -14.40
C GLN A 36 -3.39 7.89 -15.47
N TYR A 37 -2.94 6.71 -15.06
CA TYR A 37 -2.47 5.64 -15.94
C TYR A 37 -3.41 4.45 -15.87
N GLN A 38 -3.76 3.89 -17.03
CA GLN A 38 -4.63 2.72 -17.11
C GLN A 38 -3.81 1.43 -16.98
N TYR A 39 -4.08 0.65 -15.95
CA TYR A 39 -3.46 -0.65 -15.70
C TYR A 39 -4.54 -1.66 -15.26
N GLN A 40 -4.57 -2.84 -15.88
CA GLN A 40 -5.56 -3.90 -15.62
C GLN A 40 -7.02 -3.38 -15.56
N SER A 41 -7.39 -2.48 -16.48
CA SER A 41 -8.72 -1.85 -16.57
C SER A 41 -9.08 -0.84 -15.47
N PHE A 42 -8.15 -0.49 -14.57
CA PHE A 42 -8.32 0.56 -13.56
C PHE A 42 -7.41 1.76 -13.86
N TRP A 43 -7.81 2.92 -13.36
CA TRP A 43 -7.03 4.16 -13.44
C TRP A 43 -6.34 4.42 -12.11
N PHE A 44 -5.03 4.65 -12.16
CA PHE A 44 -4.20 4.88 -10.99
C PHE A 44 -3.42 6.18 -11.12
N SER A 45 -3.14 6.82 -9.99
CA SER A 45 -2.06 7.80 -9.94
C SER A 45 -0.71 7.07 -10.01
N PRO A 46 0.36 7.74 -10.45
CA PRO A 46 1.71 7.15 -10.54
C PRO A 46 2.16 6.45 -9.26
N SER A 47 1.98 7.09 -8.10
CA SER A 47 2.40 6.52 -6.80
C SER A 47 1.64 5.25 -6.45
N PHE A 48 0.32 5.24 -6.61
CA PHE A 48 -0.50 4.04 -6.37
C PHE A 48 -0.17 2.92 -7.36
N LEU A 49 0.09 3.26 -8.62
CA LEU A 49 0.43 2.28 -9.64
C LEU A 49 1.78 1.61 -9.35
N GLN A 50 2.79 2.40 -9.00
CA GLN A 50 4.10 1.88 -8.62
C GLN A 50 3.98 0.95 -7.40
N GLY A 51 3.23 1.37 -6.38
CA GLY A 51 2.94 0.56 -5.20
C GLY A 51 2.24 -0.76 -5.53
N ALA A 52 1.22 -0.73 -6.40
CA ALA A 52 0.51 -1.92 -6.85
C ALA A 52 1.42 -2.89 -7.62
N LEU A 53 2.30 -2.38 -8.48
CA LEU A 53 3.26 -3.19 -9.21
C LEU A 53 4.29 -3.84 -8.26
N SER A 54 4.82 -3.09 -7.30
CA SER A 54 5.72 -3.61 -6.26
C SER A 54 5.02 -4.71 -5.45
N ALA A 55 3.80 -4.45 -4.97
CA ALA A 55 3.02 -5.43 -4.22
C ALA A 55 2.78 -6.71 -5.03
N GLN A 56 2.39 -6.59 -6.30
CA GLN A 56 2.17 -7.76 -7.17
C GLN A 56 3.42 -8.62 -7.37
N GLN A 57 4.61 -8.03 -7.36
CA GLN A 57 5.86 -8.76 -7.60
C GLN A 57 6.56 -9.24 -6.33
N GLN A 58 6.43 -8.51 -5.22
CA GLN A 58 7.26 -8.70 -4.04
C GLN A 58 6.46 -9.18 -2.81
N PHE A 59 5.14 -8.95 -2.76
CA PHE A 59 4.36 -9.36 -1.60
C PHE A 59 4.21 -10.88 -1.54
N GLN A 60 4.69 -11.47 -0.45
CA GLN A 60 4.56 -12.91 -0.18
C GLN A 60 3.56 -13.13 0.95
N ALA A 61 2.30 -13.41 0.58
CA ALA A 61 1.23 -13.67 1.54
C ALA A 61 1.53 -14.90 2.41
N GLN A 62 1.32 -14.76 3.71
CA GLN A 62 1.32 -15.87 4.66
C GLN A 62 -0.11 -16.35 4.93
N PRO A 63 -0.32 -17.64 5.26
CA PRO A 63 -1.65 -18.17 5.58
C PRO A 63 -2.35 -17.47 6.75
N THR A 64 -1.59 -16.76 7.59
CA THR A 64 -2.09 -16.01 8.75
C THR A 64 -2.38 -14.54 8.45
N ASP A 65 -2.07 -14.06 7.24
CA ASP A 65 -2.25 -12.66 6.89
C ASP A 65 -3.72 -12.31 6.71
N ILE A 66 -4.07 -11.09 7.12
CA ILE A 66 -5.39 -10.51 6.93
C ILE A 66 -5.24 -9.28 6.05
N ILE A 67 -5.80 -9.33 4.85
CA ILE A 67 -5.78 -8.22 3.90
C ILE A 67 -7.12 -7.46 4.01
N LEU A 68 -7.03 -6.16 4.28
CA LEU A 68 -8.19 -5.27 4.30
C LEU A 68 -8.30 -4.53 2.96
N CYS A 69 -9.41 -4.75 2.26
CA CYS A 69 -9.67 -4.13 0.95
C CYS A 69 -10.83 -3.14 1.06
N SER A 70 -10.64 -1.91 0.58
CA SER A 70 -11.70 -0.91 0.46
C SER A 70 -11.36 0.09 -0.64
N PHE A 71 -12.37 0.74 -1.23
CA PHE A 71 -12.12 1.89 -2.08
C PHE A 71 -11.71 3.11 -1.21
N PRO A 72 -10.86 4.03 -1.70
CA PRO A 72 -10.49 5.21 -0.92
C PRO A 72 -11.72 6.00 -0.44
N ARG A 73 -11.62 6.57 0.76
CA ARG A 73 -12.65 7.40 1.40
C ARG A 73 -13.94 6.68 1.82
N THR A 74 -14.01 5.35 1.73
CA THR A 74 -15.17 4.57 2.20
C THR A 74 -15.01 4.04 3.63
N GLY A 75 -14.28 4.75 4.49
CA GLY A 75 -14.12 4.37 5.91
C GLY A 75 -12.94 3.45 6.22
N THR A 76 -11.87 3.43 5.41
CA THR A 76 -10.68 2.60 5.63
C THR A 76 -10.04 2.79 7.02
N ALA A 77 -10.04 4.02 7.55
CA ALA A 77 -9.53 4.29 8.90
C ALA A 77 -10.36 3.57 9.98
N TRP A 78 -11.69 3.60 9.87
CA TRP A 78 -12.58 2.88 10.78
C TRP A 78 -12.40 1.36 10.66
N LEU A 79 -12.30 0.85 9.44
CA LEU A 79 -12.08 -0.58 9.17
C LEU A 79 -10.74 -1.06 9.76
N LYS A 80 -9.65 -0.29 9.58
CA LYS A 80 -8.33 -0.58 10.18
C LYS A 80 -8.40 -0.59 11.71
N SER A 81 -8.99 0.43 12.33
CA SER A 81 -9.16 0.50 13.79
C SER A 81 -9.95 -0.68 14.36
N LEU A 82 -11.11 -0.99 13.76
CA LEU A 82 -11.99 -2.05 14.25
C LEU A 82 -11.33 -3.42 14.14
N THR A 83 -10.67 -3.69 13.01
CA THR A 83 -9.94 -4.94 12.79
C THR A 83 -8.79 -5.08 13.78
N PHE A 84 -7.96 -4.03 13.93
CA PHE A 84 -6.83 -4.03 14.85
C PHE A 84 -7.29 -4.27 16.30
N ALA A 85 -8.31 -3.55 16.75
CA ALA A 85 -8.88 -3.72 18.10
C ALA A 85 -9.42 -5.13 18.31
N THR A 86 -10.06 -5.73 17.30
CA THR A 86 -10.61 -7.08 17.38
C THR A 86 -9.52 -8.14 17.51
N ILE A 87 -8.46 -8.06 16.70
CA ILE A 87 -7.36 -9.03 16.70
C ILE A 87 -6.54 -8.92 17.99
N THR A 88 -6.29 -7.69 18.45
CA THR A 88 -5.38 -7.42 19.59
C THR A 88 -6.10 -7.29 20.94
N ARG A 89 -7.41 -7.61 21.01
CA ARG A 89 -8.26 -7.43 22.20
C ARG A 89 -7.74 -8.13 23.47
N THR A 90 -6.98 -9.21 23.31
CA THR A 90 -6.36 -9.95 24.43
C THR A 90 -4.94 -9.49 24.73
N SER A 91 -4.32 -8.74 23.82
CA SER A 91 -2.94 -8.24 23.94
C SER A 91 -2.88 -6.86 24.59
N TYR A 92 -3.91 -6.03 24.41
CA TYR A 92 -4.02 -4.70 24.99
C TYR A 92 -5.34 -4.52 25.75
N ASN A 93 -5.29 -3.82 26.87
CA ASN A 93 -6.51 -3.34 27.53
C ASN A 93 -6.95 -1.99 26.93
N HIS A 94 -8.13 -1.50 27.33
CA HIS A 94 -8.71 -0.26 26.82
C HIS A 94 -7.84 0.98 27.02
N SER A 95 -6.97 0.99 28.03
CA SER A 95 -6.11 2.14 28.37
C SER A 95 -4.70 2.05 27.78
N THR A 96 -4.28 0.87 27.31
CA THR A 96 -2.94 0.63 26.76
C THR A 96 -2.95 0.39 25.26
N THR A 97 -4.11 0.46 24.60
CA THR A 97 -4.20 0.19 23.16
C THR A 97 -3.45 1.26 22.34
N PRO A 98 -2.64 0.85 21.35
CA PRO A 98 -1.97 1.78 20.43
C PRO A 98 -2.92 2.75 19.70
N LEU A 99 -4.21 2.39 19.56
CA LEU A 99 -5.22 3.26 18.94
C LEU A 99 -5.49 4.57 19.70
N LEU A 100 -5.02 4.71 20.95
CA LEU A 100 -5.13 5.96 21.72
C LEU A 100 -4.04 6.98 21.35
N SER A 101 -2.93 6.55 20.76
CA SER A 101 -1.76 7.40 20.52
C SER A 101 -1.24 7.35 19.08
N LYS A 102 -1.67 6.37 18.27
CA LYS A 102 -1.29 6.20 16.87
C LYS A 102 -2.48 6.32 15.93
N MET A 103 -2.23 6.71 14.69
CA MET A 103 -3.26 6.68 13.66
C MET A 103 -3.55 5.24 13.24
N PRO A 104 -4.77 4.92 12.78
CA PRO A 104 -5.11 3.58 12.29
C PRO A 104 -4.22 3.11 11.14
N HIS A 105 -3.69 4.05 10.36
CA HIS A 105 -2.77 3.81 9.26
C HIS A 105 -1.37 3.40 9.72
N ASP A 106 -0.96 3.78 10.94
CA ASP A 106 0.34 3.42 11.51
C ASP A 106 0.36 2.01 12.10
N VAL A 107 -0.81 1.48 12.46
CA VAL A 107 -0.95 0.16 13.10
C VAL A 107 -1.38 -0.94 12.15
N VAL A 108 -1.94 -0.57 10.99
CA VAL A 108 -2.24 -1.48 9.89
C VAL A 108 -1.64 -0.86 8.62
N PRO A 109 -0.49 -1.34 8.14
CA PRO A 109 0.19 -0.76 6.99
C PRO A 109 -0.60 -0.93 5.68
N TYR A 110 -0.32 -0.09 4.72
CA TYR A 110 -0.76 -0.22 3.33
C TYR A 110 0.22 -1.07 2.55
N MET A 111 -0.31 -2.00 1.77
CA MET A 111 0.52 -2.82 0.88
C MET A 111 1.15 -1.92 -0.19
N GLU A 112 0.40 -1.01 -0.77
CA GLU A 112 0.85 -0.16 -1.85
C GLU A 112 1.83 0.98 -1.44
N PHE A 113 2.05 1.23 -0.14
CA PHE A 113 2.87 2.36 0.33
C PHE A 113 3.93 2.02 1.37
N ASP A 114 3.66 1.08 2.27
CA ASP A 114 4.45 0.89 3.49
C ASP A 114 5.42 -0.30 3.39
N HIS A 115 5.73 -0.75 2.17
CA HIS A 115 6.80 -1.72 1.93
C HIS A 115 8.18 -1.07 2.15
N ALA A 116 8.86 -1.52 3.21
CA ALA A 116 10.28 -1.27 3.47
C ALA A 116 11.13 -2.43 2.93
#